data_AF-A0A836TRE0-F1
#
_entry.id   AF-A0A836TRE0-F1
#
_cell.length_a   1.000
_cell.length_b   1.000
_cell.length_c   1.000
_cell.angle_alpha   90.00
_cell.angle_beta   90.00
_cell.angle_gamma   90.00
#
_symmetry.space_group_name_H-M   'P 1'
#
loop_
_entity.id
_entity.type
_entity.pdbx_description
1 polymer ?
#
loop_
_entity_poly.entity_id
_entity_poly.type
_entity_poly.pdbx_seq_one_letter_code
_entity_poly.pdbx_strand_id
1 'polypeptide(L)'
;MLADDKIESLGATGTFDAGDFDEDRFAALLVDVKSRRDEFYHQRHVSKDVIETLQSLGLYRAFVPEQFGGSGMHGSDFLRLIERISEIDGSTG
;
A
#
# COMPACT_ATOMS: atom_id res chain seq x y z
N MET A 1 -18.60 -2.83 -18.81
CA MET A 1 -17.55 -3.05 -19.83
C MET A 1 -16.71 -1.78 -19.85
N LEU A 2 -15.43 -1.84 -19.47
CA LEU A 2 -14.50 -0.72 -19.21
C LEU A 2 -14.43 -0.22 -17.74
N ALA A 3 -14.16 -1.12 -16.79
CA ALA A 3 -13.62 -0.72 -15.47
C ALA A 3 -12.77 -1.83 -14.81
N ASP A 4 -12.96 -3.09 -15.23
CA ASP A 4 -12.27 -4.24 -14.66
C ASP A 4 -10.87 -4.52 -15.26
N ASP A 5 -10.51 -3.89 -16.39
CA ASP A 5 -9.28 -4.18 -17.15
C ASP A 5 -7.98 -3.60 -16.56
N LYS A 6 -8.04 -2.66 -15.60
CA LYS A 6 -6.84 -1.92 -15.18
C LYS A 6 -6.07 -2.55 -14.01
N ILE A 7 -6.67 -3.51 -13.31
CA ILE A 7 -5.98 -4.24 -12.23
C ILE A 7 -4.98 -5.26 -12.82
N GLU A 8 -5.19 -5.74 -14.05
CA GLU A 8 -4.34 -6.78 -14.66
C GLU A 8 -3.10 -6.24 -15.43
N SER A 9 -2.90 -4.92 -15.54
CA SER A 9 -1.87 -4.34 -16.44
C SER A 9 -0.68 -3.64 -15.76
N LEU A 10 -0.50 -3.72 -14.44
CA LEU A 10 0.68 -3.13 -13.78
C LEU A 10 1.87 -4.12 -13.75
N GLY A 11 2.20 -4.67 -14.92
CA GLY A 11 3.52 -5.23 -15.20
C GLY A 11 4.51 -4.10 -15.47
N ALA A 12 5.00 -3.44 -14.43
CA ALA A 12 6.10 -2.49 -14.53
C ALA A 12 7.39 -3.14 -13.99
N THR A 13 8.17 -3.67 -14.94
CA THR A 13 9.49 -4.28 -14.80
C THR A 13 10.42 -3.49 -13.89
N GLY A 14 10.48 -3.92 -12.64
CA GLY A 14 11.53 -3.67 -11.68
C GLY A 14 11.42 -4.85 -10.73
N THR A 15 12.33 -5.80 -10.82
CA THR A 15 12.31 -6.96 -9.93
C THR A 15 12.55 -6.47 -8.52
N PHE A 16 11.46 -6.27 -7.78
CA PHE A 16 11.46 -6.23 -6.34
C PHE A 16 12.07 -7.56 -5.89
N ASP A 17 13.13 -7.53 -5.08
CA ASP A 17 13.39 -8.66 -4.21
C ASP A 17 12.38 -8.56 -3.06
N ALA A 18 11.13 -8.90 -3.39
CA ALA A 18 9.95 -8.82 -2.53
C ALA A 18 9.96 -9.92 -1.46
N GLY A 19 11.15 -10.33 -1.00
CA GLY A 19 11.31 -11.50 -0.14
C GLY A 19 10.50 -11.44 1.15
N ASP A 20 10.18 -10.24 1.65
CA ASP A 20 9.54 -10.03 2.95
C ASP A 20 8.29 -9.10 2.95
N PHE A 21 7.92 -8.47 1.84
CA PHE A 21 6.70 -7.64 1.82
C PHE A 21 5.49 -8.51 1.46
N ASP A 22 4.54 -8.62 2.37
CA ASP A 22 3.33 -9.44 2.22
C ASP A 22 2.36 -8.79 1.21
N GLU A 23 2.61 -9.07 -0.07
CA GLU A 23 1.88 -8.52 -1.21
C GLU A 23 0.41 -8.97 -1.23
N ASP A 24 0.11 -10.21 -0.82
CA ASP A 24 -1.27 -10.71 -0.76
C ASP A 24 -2.09 -9.94 0.29
N ARG A 25 -1.51 -9.72 1.46
CA ARG A 25 -2.16 -8.93 2.51
C ARG A 25 -2.23 -7.44 2.15
N PHE A 26 -1.24 -6.91 1.43
CA PHE A 26 -1.31 -5.56 0.89
C PHE A 26 -2.44 -5.42 -0.13
N ALA A 27 -2.57 -6.35 -1.07
CA ALA A 27 -3.66 -6.36 -2.04
C ALA A 27 -5.04 -6.46 -1.36
N ALA A 28 -5.18 -7.32 -0.35
CA ALA A 28 -6.39 -7.42 0.45
C ALA A 28 -6.74 -6.09 1.16
N LEU A 29 -5.73 -5.40 1.70
CA LEU A 29 -5.91 -4.08 2.30
C LEU A 29 -6.38 -3.04 1.28
N LEU A 30 -5.84 -3.04 0.06
CA LEU A 30 -6.29 -2.11 -0.99
C LEU A 30 -7.77 -2.32 -1.35
N VAL A 31 -8.23 -3.58 -1.36
CA VAL A 31 -9.65 -3.90 -1.57
C VAL A 31 -10.51 -3.36 -0.41
N ASP A 32 -10.08 -3.54 0.84
CA ASP A 32 -10.79 -3.02 2.02
C ASP A 32 -10.86 -1.48 1.99
N VAL A 33 -9.72 -0.81 1.81
CA VAL A 33 -9.62 0.65 1.68
C VAL A 33 -10.56 1.17 0.59
N LYS A 34 -10.58 0.52 -0.59
CA LYS A 34 -11.46 0.91 -1.70
C LYS A 34 -12.94 0.87 -1.30
N SER A 35 -13.34 -0.13 -0.51
CA SER A 35 -14.72 -0.32 -0.06
C SER A 35 -15.14 0.66 1.04
N ARG A 36 -14.18 1.27 1.74
CA ARG A 36 -14.40 2.16 2.90
C ARG A 36 -14.09 3.64 2.64
N ARG A 37 -13.85 4.04 1.39
CA ARG A 37 -13.52 5.45 1.05
C ARG A 37 -14.58 6.45 1.49
N ASP A 38 -15.85 6.08 1.38
CA ASP A 38 -16.95 6.94 1.84
C ASP A 38 -16.94 7.12 3.36
N GLU A 39 -16.61 6.07 4.13
CA GLU A 39 -16.41 6.14 5.59
C GLU A 39 -15.33 7.18 5.92
N PHE A 40 -14.16 7.09 5.27
CA PHE A 40 -13.04 8.01 5.51
C PHE A 40 -13.40 9.45 5.15
N TYR A 41 -14.09 9.64 4.03
CA TYR A 41 -14.56 10.96 3.60
C TYR A 41 -15.51 11.60 4.62
N HIS A 42 -16.45 10.82 5.17
CA HIS A 42 -17.40 11.32 6.15
C HIS A 42 -16.77 11.62 7.51
N GLN A 43 -15.91 10.74 8.03
CA GLN A 43 -15.27 10.91 9.34
C GLN A 43 -14.03 11.82 9.31
N ARG A 44 -13.56 12.21 8.12
CA ARG A 44 -12.41 13.11 7.90
C ARG A 44 -11.06 12.56 8.38
N HIS A 45 -10.93 11.24 8.50
CA HIS A 45 -9.67 10.56 8.77
C HIS A 45 -9.71 9.12 8.26
N VAL A 46 -8.55 8.49 8.09
CA VAL A 46 -8.44 7.05 7.82
C VAL A 46 -8.72 6.27 9.10
N SER A 47 -9.45 5.17 9.01
CA SER A 47 -9.79 4.37 10.19
C SER A 47 -8.57 3.72 10.82
N LYS A 48 -8.58 3.63 12.15
CA LYS A 48 -7.43 3.20 12.95
C LYS A 48 -6.93 1.80 12.58
N ASP A 49 -7.84 0.89 12.28
CA ASP A 49 -7.55 -0.49 11.91
C ASP A 49 -6.84 -0.62 10.56
N VAL A 50 -7.13 0.28 9.61
CA VAL A 50 -6.38 0.40 8.34
C VAL A 50 -4.95 0.84 8.62
N ILE A 51 -4.77 1.86 9.47
CA ILE A 51 -3.44 2.34 9.88
C ILE A 51 -2.65 1.25 10.61
N GLU A 52 -3.28 0.51 11.52
CA GLU A 52 -2.66 -0.63 12.22
C GLU A 52 -2.24 -1.73 11.23
N THR A 53 -3.05 -1.98 10.19
CA THR A 53 -2.70 -2.93 9.14
C THR A 53 -1.48 -2.47 8.35
N LEU A 54 -1.42 -1.20 7.92
CA LEU A 54 -0.25 -0.61 7.25
C LEU A 54 1.01 -0.67 8.13
N GLN A 55 0.88 -0.42 9.44
CA GLN A 55 1.99 -0.56 10.40
C GLN A 55 2.50 -2.00 10.46
N SER A 56 1.59 -2.96 10.56
CA SER A 56 1.96 -4.38 10.65
C SER A 56 2.52 -4.96 9.34
N LEU A 57 2.21 -4.35 8.20
CA LEU A 57 2.86 -4.62 6.91
C LEU A 57 4.27 -4.01 6.83
N GLY A 58 4.69 -3.22 7.83
CA GLY A 58 6.00 -2.58 7.87
C GLY A 58 6.13 -1.35 6.98
N LEU A 59 5.03 -0.84 6.39
CA LEU A 59 5.07 0.23 5.39
C LEU A 59 5.84 1.47 5.89
N TYR A 60 5.58 1.91 7.12
CA TYR A 60 6.21 3.11 7.71
C TYR A 60 7.71 2.93 8.02
N ARG A 61 8.22 1.70 7.94
CA ARG A 61 9.63 1.36 8.17
C ARG A 61 10.29 0.76 6.94
N ALA A 62 9.60 0.77 5.79
CA ALA A 62 10.08 0.16 4.56
C ALA A 62 11.44 0.76 4.14
N PHE A 63 11.55 2.09 4.13
CA PHE A 63 12.79 2.78 3.73
C PHE A 63 13.87 2.85 4.84
N VAL A 64 13.58 2.32 6.04
CA VAL A 64 14.53 2.37 7.17
C VAL A 64 15.57 1.26 7.01
N PRO A 65 16.88 1.54 7.13
CA PRO A 65 17.91 0.51 7.06
C PRO A 65 17.72 -0.62 8.09
N GLU A 66 18.11 -1.85 7.72
CA GLU A 66 17.96 -3.06 8.55
C GLU A 66 18.60 -2.92 9.94
N GLN A 67 19.77 -2.29 10.04
CA GLN A 67 20.47 -2.08 11.32
C GLN A 67 19.67 -1.22 12.32
N PHE A 68 18.65 -0.49 11.83
CA PHE A 68 17.73 0.28 12.66
C PHE A 68 16.35 -0.40 12.77
N GLY A 69 16.19 -1.61 12.24
CA GLY A 69 14.96 -2.41 12.30
C GLY A 69 13.91 -2.02 11.27
N GLY A 70 14.31 -1.65 10.05
CA GLY A 70 13.41 -1.56 8.89
C GLY A 70 13.74 -2.62 7.86
N SER A 71 13.13 -2.56 6.67
CA SER A 71 13.39 -3.52 5.59
C SER A 71 14.49 -3.08 4.61
N GLY A 72 15.01 -1.85 4.72
CA GLY A 72 16.01 -1.34 3.79
C GLY A 72 15.53 -1.21 2.34
N MET A 73 14.21 -1.17 2.11
CA MET A 73 13.59 -1.01 0.79
C MET A 73 14.17 0.21 0.07
N HIS A 74 14.34 0.13 -1.25
CA HIS A 74 14.74 1.29 -2.03
C HIS A 74 13.64 2.36 -2.05
N GLY A 75 14.04 3.63 -2.10
CA GLY A 75 13.08 4.75 -2.04
C GLY A 75 12.11 4.75 -3.22
N SER A 76 12.56 4.34 -4.41
CA SER A 76 11.71 4.17 -5.59
C SER A 76 10.60 3.13 -5.39
N ASP A 77 10.91 2.06 -4.67
CA ASP A 77 10.01 0.94 -4.44
C ASP A 77 8.96 1.31 -3.39
N PHE A 78 9.38 2.04 -2.35
CA PHE A 78 8.46 2.66 -1.39
C PHE A 78 7.49 3.64 -2.07
N LEU A 79 7.98 4.51 -2.96
CA LEU A 79 7.11 5.44 -3.68
C LEU A 79 6.08 4.72 -4.55
N ARG A 80 6.45 3.61 -5.20
CA ARG A 80 5.49 2.77 -5.95
C ARG A 80 4.40 2.20 -5.05
N LEU A 81 4.71 1.82 -3.81
CA LEU A 81 3.69 1.36 -2.85
C LEU A 81 2.73 2.49 -2.50
N ILE A 82 3.25 3.69 -2.22
CA ILE A 82 2.41 4.87 -1.94
C ILE A 82 1.50 5.21 -3.13
N GLU A 83 2.04 5.23 -4.34
CA GLU A 83 1.26 5.47 -5.56
C GLU A 83 0.09 4.48 -5.69
N ARG A 84 0.33 3.19 -5.44
CA ARG A 84 -0.73 2.16 -5.46
C ARG A 84 -1.81 2.41 -4.41
N ILE A 85 -1.48 2.94 -3.24
CA ILE A 85 -2.46 3.31 -2.21
C ILE A 85 -3.23 4.56 -2.66
N SER A 86 -2.53 5.61 -3.11
CA SER A 86 -3.13 6.88 -3.52
C SER A 86 -4.05 6.74 -4.74
N GLU A 87 -3.80 5.79 -5.65
CA GLU A 87 -4.70 5.46 -6.77
C GLU A 87 -6.07 4.94 -6.29
N ILE A 88 -6.10 4.27 -5.15
CA ILE A 88 -7.33 3.78 -4.53
C ILE A 88 -7.96 4.89 -3.69
N ASP A 89 -7.21 5.47 -2.76
CA ASP A 89 -7.65 6.53 -1.86
C ASP A 89 -6.51 7.50 -1.52
N GLY A 90 -6.65 8.75 -1.97
CA GLY A 90 -5.64 9.79 -1.74
C GLY A 90 -5.52 10.29 -0.30
N SER A 91 -6.43 9.90 0.61
CA SER A 91 -6.27 10.20 2.04
C SER A 91 -5.41 9.16 2.75
N THR A 92 -5.27 7.98 2.17
CA THR A 92 -4.56 6.83 2.75
C THR A 92 -3.12 6.72 2.25
N GLY A 93 -2.85 7.10 0.99
CA GLY A 93 -1.50 7.06 0.40
C GLY A 93 -0.83 8.41 0.44
#